data_AF-A0A8S3BRN6-F1
#
_entry.id   AF-A0A8S3BRN6-F1
#
_cell.length_a   1.000
_cell.length_b   1.000
_cell.length_c   1.000
_cell.angle_alpha   90.00
_cell.angle_beta   90.00
_cell.angle_gamma   90.00
#
_symmetry.space_group_name_H-M   'P 1'
#
loop_
_entity.id
_entity.type
_entity.pdbx_description
1 polymer ?
#
loop_
_entity_poly.entity_id
_entity_poly.type
_entity_poly.pdbx_seq_one_letter_code
_entity_poly.pdbx_strand_id
1 'polypeptide(L)'
;EFELTIIDDLFEVKLFQNYCLMTDEYHEREIREQELQRRIDEHEKVSQPLNNLKELKQALNEVNSQIYIKRCQKTNYDENNQRIKRNLIRWHLRQVDFIALADQSWTGKENILNIIHKIDSDSPPLPVDTTDLCTIWCRYVILKCDDWSIHFRDFRQPLWQMQQFHLWGHICAAEATPDSLDSIRTPWVEIGEPYSPSRVQVQRLLSPLKFYHDINSDIDSFLISFGPAWENTIAQVNLCLNSITPRTVDPSPLLAWWDKIRLYLHGRWSFATKKMSWLYHVASNPYNDTEEMEWVWDQAYVDWTNGKFIIKATSLSIKLRTSSKYDDCCLLSLPNVDTRISLNWLCVGNPNDHHAVRLYTSDAVKSWQKQQSHDSYAQYRSHHLNAAAKFECKEVPIGGIPPTCTIYASTLRFCEGVKVRQKENDLKKNAS
;
A
#
# COMPACT_ATOMS: atom_id res chain seq x y z
N GLU A 1 -19.28 -2.20 -11.37
CA GLU A 1 -17.88 -1.75 -11.36
C GLU A 1 -17.75 -0.72 -10.25
N PHE A 2 -16.71 -0.81 -9.43
CA PHE A 2 -16.42 0.15 -8.36
C PHE A 2 -15.04 0.74 -8.59
N GLU A 3 -14.93 2.06 -8.63
CA GLU A 3 -13.65 2.76 -8.80
C GLU A 3 -13.59 3.90 -7.79
N LEU A 4 -12.51 3.94 -7.02
CA LEU A 4 -12.11 5.08 -6.19
C LEU A 4 -10.81 5.64 -6.77
N THR A 5 -10.85 6.91 -7.18
CA THR A 5 -9.66 7.62 -7.69
C THR A 5 -9.31 8.79 -6.79
N ILE A 6 -8.04 8.88 -6.42
CA ILE A 6 -7.46 10.13 -5.91
C ILE A 6 -6.82 10.82 -7.10
N ILE A 7 -7.27 12.04 -7.39
CA ILE A 7 -6.77 12.84 -8.50
C ILE A 7 -5.90 13.98 -7.99
N ASP A 8 -4.94 14.36 -8.81
CA ASP A 8 -4.07 15.50 -8.58
C ASP A 8 -4.79 16.83 -8.88
N ASP A 9 -4.28 17.93 -8.34
CA ASP A 9 -4.83 19.26 -8.59
C ASP A 9 -4.66 19.66 -10.06
N LEU A 10 -5.70 20.27 -10.63
CA LEU A 10 -5.74 20.65 -12.04
C LEU A 10 -4.63 21.64 -12.41
N PHE A 11 -4.28 22.56 -11.52
CA PHE A 11 -3.23 23.54 -11.74
C PHE A 11 -1.85 22.87 -11.71
N GLU A 12 -1.59 22.00 -10.73
CA GLU A 12 -0.31 21.28 -10.63
C GLU A 12 -0.05 20.39 -11.85
N VAL A 13 -1.08 19.65 -12.30
CA VAL A 13 -1.00 18.84 -13.52
C VAL A 13 -0.63 19.69 -14.74
N LYS A 14 -1.24 20.87 -14.89
CA LYS A 14 -0.93 21.79 -16.00
C LYS A 14 0.48 22.35 -15.91
N LEU A 15 0.91 22.72 -14.71
CA LEU A 15 2.26 23.22 -14.49
C LEU A 15 3.30 22.16 -14.86
N PHE A 16 3.08 20.92 -14.46
CA PHE A 16 3.94 19.79 -14.80
C PHE A 16 3.97 19.53 -16.32
N GLN A 17 2.82 19.57 -17.01
CA GLN A 17 2.77 19.39 -18.46
C GLN A 17 3.54 20.48 -19.21
N ASN A 18 3.39 21.74 -18.78
CA ASN A 18 4.18 22.83 -19.34
C ASN A 18 5.67 22.60 -19.12
N TYR A 19 6.06 22.15 -17.92
CA TYR A 19 7.45 21.80 -17.62
C TYR A 19 7.99 20.68 -18.51
N CYS A 20 7.25 19.57 -18.67
CA CYS A 20 7.63 18.47 -19.56
C CYS A 20 7.78 18.93 -21.01
N LEU A 21 6.80 19.69 -21.51
CA LEU A 21 6.84 20.23 -22.87
C LEU A 21 8.05 21.14 -23.08
N MET A 22 8.34 22.03 -22.13
CA MET A 22 9.51 22.92 -22.22
C MET A 22 10.82 22.13 -22.18
N THR A 23 10.90 21.08 -21.35
CA THR A 23 12.09 20.23 -21.24
C THR A 23 12.34 19.45 -22.53
N ASP A 24 11.31 18.81 -23.09
CA ASP A 24 11.40 18.12 -24.38
C ASP A 24 11.77 19.09 -25.51
N GLU A 25 11.15 20.28 -25.54
CA GLU A 25 11.45 21.28 -26.56
C GLU A 25 12.89 21.81 -26.44
N TYR A 26 13.43 21.93 -25.23
CA TYR A 26 14.82 22.30 -25.01
C TYR A 26 15.77 21.29 -25.67
N HIS A 27 15.59 19.98 -25.41
CA HIS A 27 16.42 18.95 -26.01
C HIS A 27 16.26 18.86 -27.53
N GLU A 28 15.03 18.96 -28.02
CA GLU A 28 14.75 18.97 -29.45
C GLU A 28 15.35 20.18 -30.15
N ARG A 29 15.39 21.34 -29.48
CA ARG A 29 16.07 22.53 -29.98
C ARG A 29 17.58 22.32 -30.04
N GLU A 30 18.20 21.74 -29.03
CA GLU A 30 19.64 21.40 -29.06
C GLU A 30 19.96 20.48 -30.24
N ILE A 31 19.14 19.45 -30.49
CA ILE A 31 19.31 18.54 -31.63
C ILE A 31 19.22 19.31 -32.96
N ARG A 32 18.25 20.22 -33.11
CA ARG A 32 18.10 21.03 -34.33
C ARG A 32 19.25 22.01 -34.53
N GLU A 33 19.75 22.60 -33.45
CA GLU A 33 20.91 23.50 -33.48
C GLU A 33 22.19 22.74 -33.85
N GLN A 34 22.40 21.54 -33.31
CA GLN A 34 23.51 20.66 -33.67
C GLN A 34 23.44 20.23 -35.14
N GLU A 35 22.26 19.86 -35.63
CA GLU A 35 22.07 19.47 -37.02
C GLU A 35 22.29 20.65 -37.98
N LEU A 36 21.87 21.87 -37.61
CA LEU A 36 22.18 23.06 -38.40
C LEU A 36 23.69 23.32 -38.43
N GLN A 37 24.37 23.23 -37.28
CA GLN A 37 25.82 23.43 -37.21
C GLN A 37 26.57 22.38 -38.05
N ARG A 38 26.16 21.11 -37.97
CA ARG A 38 26.72 20.02 -38.79
C ARG A 38 26.60 20.33 -40.29
N ARG A 39 25.45 20.83 -40.74
CA ARG A 39 25.23 21.20 -42.16
C ARG A 39 26.06 22.42 -42.58
N ILE A 40 26.26 23.38 -41.68
CA ILE A 40 27.15 24.52 -41.93
C ILE A 40 28.59 24.03 -42.09
N ASP A 41 29.08 23.19 -41.17
CA ASP A 41 30.44 22.65 -41.21
C ASP A 41 30.68 21.80 -42.48
N GLU A 42 29.68 21.02 -42.91
CA GLU A 42 29.72 20.26 -44.16
C GLU A 42 29.75 21.17 -45.40
N HIS A 43 29.00 22.26 -45.39
CA HIS A 43 28.99 23.23 -46.49
C HIS A 43 30.32 23.99 -46.59
N GLU A 44 30.88 24.42 -45.45
CA GLU A 44 32.17 25.13 -45.41
C GLU A 44 33.37 24.24 -45.79
N LYS A 45 33.25 22.91 -45.65
CA LYS A 45 34.25 21.95 -46.16
C LYS A 45 34.26 21.83 -47.68
N VAL A 46 33.11 22.09 -48.35
CA VAL A 46 32.93 21.87 -49.79
C VAL A 46 32.91 23.19 -50.57
N SER A 47 32.58 24.32 -49.93
CA SER A 47 32.36 25.61 -50.57
C SER A 47 32.88 26.79 -49.73
N GLN A 48 32.64 28.03 -50.17
CA GLN A 48 33.05 29.23 -49.44
C GLN A 48 32.22 29.45 -48.14
N PRO A 49 32.78 30.17 -47.15
CA PRO A 49 32.07 30.53 -45.92
C PRO A 49 30.73 31.21 -46.20
N LEU A 50 29.69 30.81 -45.46
CA LEU A 50 28.35 31.36 -45.61
C LEU A 50 28.29 32.79 -45.06
N ASN A 51 27.98 33.77 -45.90
CA ASN A 51 27.78 35.17 -45.46
C ASN A 51 26.45 35.38 -44.71
N ASN A 52 25.49 34.45 -44.85
CA ASN A 52 24.12 34.58 -44.31
C ASN A 52 23.89 33.79 -43.01
N LEU A 53 24.95 33.47 -42.26
CA LEU A 53 24.85 32.67 -41.02
C LEU A 53 23.88 33.26 -39.99
N LYS A 54 23.78 34.58 -39.91
CA LYS A 54 22.83 35.26 -39.02
C LYS A 54 21.37 35.01 -39.42
N GLU A 55 21.07 35.05 -40.72
CA GLU A 55 19.73 34.81 -41.26
C GLU A 55 19.29 33.36 -41.05
N LEU A 56 20.21 32.40 -41.26
CA LEU A 56 19.93 30.98 -41.02
C LEU A 56 19.63 30.69 -39.55
N LYS A 57 20.39 31.28 -38.61
CA LYS A 57 20.13 31.16 -37.17
C LYS A 57 18.81 31.83 -36.77
N GLN A 58 18.46 32.96 -37.38
CA GLN A 58 17.19 33.64 -37.14
C GLN A 58 16.00 32.81 -37.66
N ALA A 59 16.11 32.25 -38.87
CA ALA A 59 15.10 31.36 -39.43
C ALA A 59 14.89 30.11 -38.56
N LEU A 60 15.96 29.53 -38.01
CA LEU A 60 15.86 28.41 -37.07
C LEU A 60 15.10 28.81 -35.79
N ASN A 61 15.35 29.99 -35.24
CA ASN A 61 14.63 30.49 -34.06
C ASN A 61 13.13 30.70 -34.33
N GLU A 62 12.77 31.20 -35.51
CA GLU A 62 11.38 31.34 -35.94
C GLU A 62 10.69 29.97 -36.07
N VAL A 63 11.36 29.00 -36.69
CA VAL A 63 10.87 27.62 -36.81
C VAL A 63 10.69 26.98 -35.44
N ASN A 64 11.66 27.13 -34.53
CA ASN A 64 11.56 26.61 -33.16
C ASN A 64 10.37 27.22 -32.41
N SER A 65 10.15 28.53 -32.56
CA SER A 65 9.02 29.22 -31.94
C SER A 65 7.67 28.73 -32.49
N GLN A 66 7.57 28.52 -33.81
CA GLN A 66 6.36 27.96 -34.43
C GLN A 66 6.09 26.51 -34.00
N ILE A 67 7.14 25.68 -33.90
CA ILE A 67 7.03 24.30 -33.43
C ILE A 67 6.54 24.28 -31.98
N TYR A 68 7.13 25.10 -31.11
CA TYR A 68 6.71 25.23 -29.72
C TYR A 68 5.23 25.60 -29.60
N ILE A 69 4.77 26.65 -30.31
CA ILE A 69 3.36 27.07 -30.29
C ILE A 69 2.42 25.94 -30.74
N LYS A 70 2.76 25.23 -31.82
CA LYS A 70 1.97 24.09 -32.31
C LYS A 70 1.91 22.96 -31.28
N ARG A 71 3.03 22.67 -30.60
CA ARG A 71 3.09 21.65 -29.54
C ARG A 71 2.27 22.08 -28.32
N CYS A 72 2.36 23.33 -27.86
CA CYS A 72 1.51 23.87 -26.79
C CYS A 72 0.02 23.72 -27.11
N GLN A 73 -0.40 24.09 -28.32
CA GLN A 73 -1.81 23.97 -28.74
C GLN A 73 -2.28 22.51 -28.75
N LYS A 74 -1.42 21.57 -29.15
CA LYS A 74 -1.71 20.14 -29.13
C LYS A 74 -1.83 19.59 -27.69
N THR A 75 -0.95 19.99 -26.78
CA THR A 75 -1.02 19.62 -25.36
C THR A 75 -2.34 20.10 -24.74
N ASN A 76 -2.72 21.35 -24.99
CA ASN A 76 -4.01 21.92 -24.56
C ASN A 76 -5.23 21.23 -25.20
N TYR A 77 -5.07 20.64 -26.40
CA TYR A 77 -6.14 19.87 -27.04
C TYR A 77 -6.31 18.48 -26.42
N ASP A 78 -5.21 17.78 -26.11
CA ASP A 78 -5.26 16.50 -25.40
C ASP A 78 -5.81 16.67 -23.96
N GLU A 79 -5.66 17.86 -23.35
CA GLU A 79 -6.35 18.26 -22.10
C GLU A 79 -7.87 18.20 -22.19
N ASN A 80 -8.45 18.85 -23.19
CA ASN A 80 -9.90 18.95 -23.36
C ASN A 80 -10.55 17.59 -23.65
N ASN A 81 -9.77 16.65 -24.19
CA ASN A 81 -10.21 15.27 -24.47
C ASN A 81 -9.92 14.29 -23.32
N GLN A 82 -9.61 14.77 -22.11
CA GLN A 82 -9.38 13.95 -20.91
C GLN A 82 -8.29 12.87 -21.06
N ARG A 83 -7.32 13.05 -21.97
CA ARG A 83 -6.22 12.08 -22.16
C ARG A 83 -5.14 12.14 -21.09
N ILE A 84 -5.35 12.95 -20.05
CA ILE A 84 -4.34 13.24 -19.04
C ILE A 84 -4.53 12.31 -17.85
N LYS A 85 -3.45 11.64 -17.47
CA LYS A 85 -3.38 10.83 -16.26
C LYS A 85 -3.40 11.73 -15.03
N ARG A 86 -4.59 12.10 -14.57
CA ARG A 86 -4.80 12.84 -13.32
C ARG A 86 -4.75 11.95 -12.08
N ASN A 87 -4.93 10.64 -12.26
CA ASN A 87 -5.10 9.72 -11.15
C ASN A 87 -3.75 9.47 -10.49
N LEU A 88 -3.62 9.92 -9.24
CA LEU A 88 -2.53 9.61 -8.34
C LEU A 88 -2.64 8.17 -7.83
N ILE A 89 -3.87 7.80 -7.46
CA ILE A 89 -4.22 6.46 -7.03
C ILE A 89 -5.50 6.07 -7.73
N ARG A 90 -5.54 4.84 -8.23
CA ARG A 90 -6.75 4.19 -8.70
C ARG A 90 -6.92 2.89 -7.93
N TRP A 91 -7.99 2.80 -7.16
CA TRP A 91 -8.46 1.55 -6.57
C TRP A 91 -9.70 1.11 -7.33
N HIS A 92 -9.64 -0.07 -7.93
CA HIS A 92 -10.63 -0.57 -8.86
C HIS A 92 -11.07 -1.98 -8.51
N LEU A 93 -12.37 -2.24 -8.65
CA LEU A 93 -12.97 -3.56 -8.57
C LEU A 93 -13.93 -3.76 -9.77
N ARG A 94 -13.68 -4.80 -10.57
CA ARG A 94 -14.44 -5.14 -11.78
C ARG A 94 -15.43 -6.27 -11.53
N GLN A 95 -16.65 -6.13 -12.07
CA GLN A 95 -17.73 -7.13 -11.95
C GLN A 95 -17.93 -7.61 -10.50
N VAL A 96 -18.31 -6.66 -9.64
CA VAL A 96 -18.47 -6.91 -8.20
C VAL A 96 -19.86 -7.42 -7.90
N ASP A 97 -19.93 -8.62 -7.33
CA ASP A 97 -21.13 -9.14 -6.67
C ASP A 97 -20.86 -9.24 -5.17
N PHE A 98 -21.67 -8.54 -4.38
CA PHE A 98 -21.53 -8.49 -2.93
C PHE A 98 -22.84 -8.88 -2.26
N ILE A 99 -22.77 -9.86 -1.36
CA ILE A 99 -23.89 -10.34 -0.55
C ILE A 99 -23.45 -10.29 0.90
N ALA A 100 -24.24 -9.63 1.75
CA ALA A 100 -24.06 -9.66 3.19
C ALA A 100 -25.31 -10.28 3.83
N LEU A 101 -25.17 -11.51 4.31
CA LEU A 101 -26.24 -12.25 4.95
C LEU A 101 -26.31 -11.92 6.44
N ALA A 102 -27.53 -11.92 6.97
CA ALA A 102 -27.82 -11.84 8.39
C ALA A 102 -28.81 -12.96 8.72
N ASP A 103 -28.55 -13.72 9.78
CA ASP A 103 -29.47 -14.74 10.28
C ASP A 103 -29.45 -14.76 11.83
N GLN A 104 -30.44 -15.41 12.42
CA GLN A 104 -30.70 -15.34 13.86
C GLN A 104 -29.61 -16.00 14.71
N SER A 105 -28.91 -17.03 14.20
CA SER A 105 -27.88 -17.80 14.94
C SER A 105 -26.62 -17.01 15.32
N TRP A 106 -26.49 -15.78 14.82
CA TRP A 106 -25.33 -14.89 14.81
C TRP A 106 -25.81 -13.44 14.86
N THR A 107 -27.03 -13.28 15.38
CA THR A 107 -27.61 -12.02 15.84
C THR A 107 -27.74 -12.09 17.36
N GLY A 108 -27.61 -10.95 18.04
CA GLY A 108 -27.64 -10.85 19.50
C GLY A 108 -26.25 -10.92 20.13
N LYS A 109 -26.11 -10.24 21.29
CA LYS A 109 -24.82 -10.02 21.97
C LYS A 109 -24.08 -11.33 22.26
N GLU A 110 -24.76 -12.30 22.88
CA GLU A 110 -24.16 -13.58 23.29
C GLU A 110 -23.66 -14.40 22.10
N ASN A 111 -24.48 -14.57 21.07
CA ASN A 111 -24.11 -15.34 19.87
C ASN A 111 -22.91 -14.72 19.15
N ILE A 112 -22.90 -13.39 18.98
CA ILE A 112 -21.81 -12.69 18.31
C ILE A 112 -20.53 -12.74 19.16
N LEU A 113 -20.62 -12.59 20.49
CA LEU A 113 -19.46 -12.76 21.38
C LEU A 113 -18.88 -14.17 21.30
N ASN A 114 -19.72 -15.21 21.29
CA ASN A 114 -19.27 -16.59 21.10
C ASN A 114 -18.55 -16.79 19.76
N ILE A 115 -18.98 -16.11 18.70
CA ILE A 115 -18.30 -16.14 17.40
C ILE A 115 -16.96 -15.39 17.50
N ILE A 116 -16.94 -14.20 18.08
CA ILE A 116 -15.72 -13.41 18.30
C ILE A 116 -14.67 -14.21 19.09
N HIS A 117 -15.05 -14.87 20.20
CA HIS A 117 -14.14 -15.69 21.00
C HIS A 117 -13.60 -16.92 20.24
N LYS A 118 -14.37 -17.47 19.29
CA LYS A 118 -13.90 -18.55 18.42
C LYS A 118 -12.90 -18.05 17.37
N ILE A 119 -13.15 -16.87 16.80
CA ILE A 119 -12.30 -16.25 15.79
C ILE A 119 -10.97 -15.80 16.41
N ASP A 120 -11.05 -15.20 17.60
CA ASP A 120 -9.92 -14.60 18.30
C ASP A 120 -9.66 -15.30 19.64
N SER A 121 -9.28 -16.57 19.55
CA SER A 121 -8.99 -17.42 20.71
C SER A 121 -7.67 -17.07 21.41
N ASP A 122 -6.79 -16.36 20.73
CA ASP A 122 -5.44 -16.02 21.21
C ASP A 122 -5.44 -14.78 22.14
N SER A 123 -6.52 -13.99 22.10
CA SER A 123 -6.74 -12.82 22.94
C SER A 123 -7.43 -13.17 24.26
N PRO A 124 -7.24 -12.39 25.34
CA PRO A 124 -7.99 -12.56 26.56
C PRO A 124 -9.51 -12.43 26.30
N PRO A 125 -10.33 -13.36 26.80
CA PRO A 125 -11.76 -13.36 26.50
C PRO A 125 -12.44 -12.15 27.14
N LEU A 126 -13.24 -11.43 26.34
CA LEU A 126 -14.20 -10.45 26.86
C LEU A 126 -15.21 -11.14 27.79
N PRO A 127 -15.36 -10.71 29.06
CA PRO A 127 -16.40 -11.26 29.92
C PRO A 127 -17.79 -10.86 29.40
N VAL A 128 -18.63 -11.84 29.09
CA VAL A 128 -19.97 -11.63 28.50
C VAL A 128 -20.87 -10.80 29.42
N ASP A 129 -20.75 -11.03 30.73
CA ASP A 129 -21.61 -10.44 31.76
C ASP A 129 -21.24 -9.01 32.14
N THR A 130 -19.96 -8.60 31.96
CA THR A 130 -19.48 -7.29 32.41
C THR A 130 -19.08 -6.36 31.27
N THR A 131 -18.99 -6.87 30.03
CA THR A 131 -18.60 -6.03 28.89
C THR A 131 -19.84 -5.41 28.27
N ASP A 132 -20.08 -4.13 28.53
CA ASP A 132 -21.04 -3.36 27.74
C ASP A 132 -20.43 -3.02 26.38
N LEU A 133 -21.17 -3.31 25.31
CA LEU A 133 -20.78 -3.03 23.93
C LEU A 133 -21.80 -2.08 23.32
N CYS A 134 -21.35 -0.96 22.79
CA CYS A 134 -22.21 0.03 22.13
C CYS A 134 -22.52 -0.36 20.68
N THR A 135 -21.54 -0.97 20.00
CA THR A 135 -21.68 -1.48 18.64
C THR A 135 -21.30 -2.96 18.65
N ILE A 136 -22.20 -3.82 18.16
CA ILE A 136 -21.90 -5.23 17.89
C ILE A 136 -22.74 -5.74 16.73
N TRP A 137 -22.11 -6.34 15.73
CA TRP A 137 -22.79 -6.99 14.62
C TRP A 137 -21.92 -8.09 14.00
N CYS A 138 -22.58 -9.03 13.32
CA CYS A 138 -21.93 -10.11 12.55
C CYS A 138 -22.68 -10.31 11.22
N ARG A 139 -21.95 -10.51 10.12
CA ARG A 139 -22.48 -10.78 8.78
C ARG A 139 -21.62 -11.81 8.07
N TYR A 140 -22.23 -12.56 7.15
CA TYR A 140 -21.56 -13.58 6.33
C TYR A 140 -21.51 -12.93 5.00
N VAL A 141 -20.30 -12.56 4.64
CA VAL A 141 -20.06 -11.84 3.43
C VAL A 141 -19.70 -12.85 2.37
N ILE A 142 -20.26 -12.67 1.18
CA ILE A 142 -19.80 -13.30 -0.04
C ILE A 142 -19.48 -12.16 -1.00
N LEU A 143 -18.24 -12.11 -1.47
CA LEU A 143 -17.75 -11.10 -2.39
C LEU A 143 -17.11 -11.81 -3.58
N LYS A 144 -17.59 -11.54 -4.79
CA LYS A 144 -17.00 -11.97 -6.04
C LYS A 144 -16.58 -10.77 -6.86
N CYS A 145 -15.41 -10.86 -7.47
CA CYS A 145 -14.83 -9.80 -8.28
C CYS A 145 -13.88 -10.40 -9.33
N ASP A 146 -13.94 -9.91 -10.57
CA ASP A 146 -13.06 -10.37 -11.65
C ASP A 146 -11.63 -9.85 -11.51
N ASP A 147 -11.50 -8.58 -11.13
CA ASP A 147 -10.22 -7.90 -10.94
C ASP A 147 -10.35 -6.92 -9.79
N TRP A 148 -9.53 -7.07 -8.77
CA TRP A 148 -9.37 -6.10 -7.70
C TRP A 148 -7.94 -5.60 -7.72
N SER A 149 -7.74 -4.33 -8.04
CA SER A 149 -6.40 -3.76 -8.19
C SER A 149 -6.25 -2.35 -7.61
N ILE A 150 -5.03 -2.04 -7.16
CA ILE A 150 -4.61 -0.73 -6.68
C ILE A 150 -3.39 -0.30 -7.49
N HIS A 151 -3.53 0.81 -8.20
CA HIS A 151 -2.49 1.38 -9.05
C HIS A 151 -2.11 2.76 -8.57
N PHE A 152 -0.81 3.04 -8.56
CA PHE A 152 -0.28 4.38 -8.39
C PHE A 152 0.12 4.98 -9.73
N ARG A 153 0.06 6.30 -9.85
CA ARG A 153 0.58 7.03 -11.00
C ARG A 153 2.04 6.68 -11.19
N ASP A 154 2.45 6.49 -12.45
CA ASP A 154 3.84 6.29 -12.85
C ASP A 154 4.48 4.93 -12.51
N PHE A 155 3.83 4.10 -11.69
CA PHE A 155 4.28 2.74 -11.44
C PHE A 155 3.77 1.79 -12.54
N ARG A 156 4.69 1.03 -13.13
CA ARG A 156 4.36 0.05 -14.17
C ARG A 156 3.50 -1.10 -13.63
N GLN A 157 3.78 -1.53 -12.41
CA GLN A 157 3.09 -2.64 -11.77
C GLN A 157 2.10 -2.12 -10.73
N PRO A 158 0.95 -2.79 -10.54
CA PRO A 158 0.04 -2.44 -9.46
C PRO A 158 0.73 -2.70 -8.11
N LEU A 159 0.38 -1.88 -7.12
CA LEU A 159 0.74 -2.14 -5.73
C LEU A 159 0.12 -3.47 -5.28
N TRP A 160 -1.11 -3.72 -5.71
CA TRP A 160 -1.92 -4.87 -5.35
C TRP A 160 -2.81 -5.27 -6.53
N GLN A 161 -2.88 -6.56 -6.83
CA GLN A 161 -3.84 -7.08 -7.80
C GLN A 161 -4.26 -8.51 -7.45
N MET A 162 -5.56 -8.75 -7.51
CA MET A 162 -6.17 -10.09 -7.43
C MET A 162 -7.10 -10.30 -8.62
N GLN A 163 -7.00 -11.45 -9.26
CA GLN A 163 -7.84 -11.83 -10.40
C GLN A 163 -8.71 -13.03 -10.05
N GLN A 164 -9.95 -13.01 -10.53
CA GLN A 164 -10.98 -14.03 -10.24
C GLN A 164 -11.07 -14.29 -8.74
N PHE A 165 -11.35 -13.23 -8.00
CA PHE A 165 -11.39 -13.22 -6.54
C PHE A 165 -12.79 -13.59 -6.04
N HIS A 166 -12.87 -14.64 -5.23
CA HIS A 166 -14.08 -15.04 -4.54
C HIS A 166 -13.79 -15.20 -3.05
N LEU A 167 -14.47 -14.43 -2.22
CA LEU A 167 -14.30 -14.40 -0.78
C LEU A 167 -15.61 -14.77 -0.10
N TRP A 168 -15.54 -15.57 0.96
CA TRP A 168 -16.69 -15.84 1.82
C TRP A 168 -16.30 -16.07 3.28
N GLY A 169 -17.16 -15.67 4.20
CA GLY A 169 -16.94 -15.93 5.62
C GLY A 169 -17.60 -14.94 6.56
N HIS A 170 -17.34 -15.11 7.84
CA HIS A 170 -17.89 -14.26 8.89
C HIS A 170 -17.06 -13.00 9.06
N ILE A 171 -17.75 -11.86 9.15
CA ILE A 171 -17.18 -10.58 9.56
C ILE A 171 -18.03 -10.06 10.71
N CYS A 172 -17.39 -9.85 11.85
CA CYS A 172 -17.97 -9.21 13.02
C CYS A 172 -17.29 -7.87 13.24
N ALA A 173 -18.01 -6.93 13.85
CA ALA A 173 -17.39 -5.78 14.47
C ALA A 173 -17.96 -5.57 15.86
N ALA A 174 -17.10 -5.14 16.78
CA ALA A 174 -17.47 -4.81 18.14
C ALA A 174 -16.72 -3.58 18.64
N GLU A 175 -17.42 -2.76 19.41
CA GLU A 175 -16.90 -1.57 20.07
C GLU A 175 -17.33 -1.60 21.52
N ALA A 176 -16.36 -1.46 22.44
CA ALA A 176 -16.63 -1.45 23.86
C ALA A 176 -17.25 -0.12 24.29
N THR A 177 -18.28 -0.18 25.11
CA THR A 177 -18.78 1.01 25.80
C THR A 177 -17.70 1.47 26.77
N PRO A 178 -17.29 2.75 26.73
CA PRO A 178 -16.28 3.24 27.66
C PRO A 178 -16.83 3.31 29.09
N ASP A 179 -16.02 2.87 30.06
CA ASP A 179 -16.36 2.91 31.49
C ASP A 179 -16.31 4.34 32.09
N SER A 180 -15.68 5.30 31.40
CA SER A 180 -15.51 6.68 31.86
C SER A 180 -15.96 7.71 30.82
N LEU A 181 -16.52 8.82 31.30
CA LEU A 181 -16.80 10.03 30.50
C LEU A 181 -15.53 10.61 29.85
N ASP A 182 -14.36 10.32 30.41
CA ASP A 182 -13.07 10.77 29.89
C ASP A 182 -12.74 10.20 28.50
N SER A 183 -13.38 9.10 28.13
CA SER A 183 -13.28 8.43 26.83
C SER A 183 -14.44 8.81 25.87
N ILE A 184 -15.24 9.81 26.22
CA ILE A 184 -16.36 10.32 25.42
C ILE A 184 -16.10 11.77 25.05
N ARG A 185 -16.19 12.08 23.76
CA ARG A 185 -16.08 13.44 23.24
C ARG A 185 -17.46 13.97 22.85
N THR A 186 -17.74 15.23 23.17
CA THR A 186 -19.05 15.84 22.89
C THR A 186 -18.92 17.07 21.97
N PRO A 187 -18.48 16.92 20.71
CA PRO A 187 -18.34 18.05 19.78
C PRO A 187 -19.70 18.60 19.35
N TRP A 188 -19.70 19.89 18.99
CA TRP A 188 -20.77 20.52 18.24
C TRP A 188 -20.62 20.18 16.75
N VAL A 189 -21.72 19.75 16.12
CA VAL A 189 -21.81 19.49 14.67
C VAL A 189 -22.83 20.45 14.08
N GLU A 190 -22.41 21.19 13.06
CA GLU A 190 -23.30 22.05 12.28
C GLU A 190 -24.03 21.17 11.24
N ILE A 191 -25.35 21.08 11.36
CA ILE A 191 -26.19 20.29 10.45
C ILE A 191 -26.70 21.17 9.30
N GLY A 192 -26.86 22.48 9.55
CA GLY A 192 -27.44 23.43 8.60
C GLY A 192 -28.95 23.28 8.45
N GLU A 193 -29.55 24.17 7.65
CA GLU A 193 -30.98 24.11 7.33
C GLU A 193 -31.32 22.85 6.50
N PRO A 194 -32.51 22.25 6.65
CA PRO A 194 -33.69 22.71 7.42
C PRO A 194 -33.71 22.27 8.89
N TYR A 195 -32.64 21.67 9.40
CA TYR A 195 -32.65 21.08 10.75
C TYR A 195 -32.43 22.16 11.82
N SER A 196 -33.39 22.28 12.76
CA SER A 196 -33.30 23.16 13.93
C SER A 196 -33.23 22.33 15.22
N PRO A 197 -32.24 22.55 16.10
CA PRO A 197 -31.20 23.59 16.04
C PRO A 197 -30.14 23.32 14.96
N SER A 198 -29.58 24.40 14.38
CA SER A 198 -28.56 24.35 13.32
C SER A 198 -27.23 23.72 13.75
N ARG A 199 -27.02 23.64 15.06
CA ARG A 199 -25.92 22.93 15.71
C ARG A 199 -26.47 21.94 16.73
N VAL A 200 -25.97 20.72 16.69
CA VAL A 200 -26.31 19.66 17.65
C VAL A 200 -25.03 19.17 18.30
N GLN A 201 -25.11 18.92 19.61
CA GLN A 201 -24.02 18.27 20.32
C GLN A 201 -24.13 16.76 20.12
N VAL A 202 -23.10 16.13 19.59
CA VAL A 202 -23.07 14.68 19.34
C VAL A 202 -22.07 14.04 20.29
N GLN A 203 -22.45 12.96 20.95
CA GLN A 203 -21.50 12.13 21.70
C GLN A 203 -20.76 11.21 20.72
N ARG A 204 -19.44 11.25 20.76
CA ARG A 204 -18.54 10.36 20.01
C ARG A 204 -17.67 9.59 20.99
N LEU A 205 -17.80 8.29 20.97
CA LEU A 205 -16.97 7.39 21.76
C LEU A 205 -15.57 7.35 21.15
N LEU A 206 -14.55 7.26 22.01
CA LEU A 206 -13.17 7.08 21.58
C LEU A 206 -12.76 5.60 21.53
N SER A 207 -13.64 4.69 21.93
CA SER A 207 -13.40 3.26 21.85
C SER A 207 -13.11 2.84 20.41
N PRO A 208 -12.06 2.03 20.17
CA PRO A 208 -11.78 1.57 18.82
C PRO A 208 -12.84 0.54 18.38
N LEU A 209 -13.43 0.76 17.20
CA LEU A 209 -14.21 -0.26 16.52
C LEU A 209 -13.27 -1.35 16.00
N LYS A 210 -13.41 -2.57 16.51
CA LYS A 210 -12.59 -3.73 16.16
C LYS A 210 -13.35 -4.65 15.23
N PHE A 211 -12.65 -5.22 14.26
CA PHE A 211 -13.18 -6.18 13.31
C PHE A 211 -12.60 -7.56 13.57
N TYR A 212 -13.49 -8.55 13.55
CA TYR A 212 -13.16 -9.97 13.71
C TYR A 212 -13.59 -10.69 12.45
N HIS A 213 -12.72 -11.51 11.87
CA HIS A 213 -13.00 -12.15 10.60
C HIS A 213 -12.52 -13.60 10.57
N ASP A 214 -13.34 -14.47 10.01
CA ASP A 214 -12.95 -15.82 9.62
C ASP A 214 -13.41 -16.02 8.18
N ILE A 215 -12.47 -15.80 7.27
CA ILE A 215 -12.71 -15.62 5.86
C ILE A 215 -11.88 -16.63 5.08
N ASN A 216 -12.53 -17.23 4.09
CA ASN A 216 -11.90 -18.04 3.07
C ASN A 216 -11.97 -17.35 1.71
N SER A 217 -10.99 -17.60 0.85
CA SER A 217 -11.02 -17.07 -0.52
C SER A 217 -10.41 -18.01 -1.55
N ASP A 218 -10.93 -17.96 -2.76
CA ASP A 218 -10.32 -18.53 -3.95
C ASP A 218 -9.87 -17.38 -4.87
N ILE A 219 -8.65 -17.47 -5.36
CA ILE A 219 -8.01 -16.42 -6.17
C ILE A 219 -7.26 -17.10 -7.32
N ASP A 220 -7.35 -16.61 -8.55
CA ASP A 220 -6.55 -17.20 -9.63
C ASP A 220 -5.11 -16.68 -9.63
N SER A 221 -4.95 -15.36 -9.53
CA SER A 221 -3.66 -14.70 -9.52
C SER A 221 -3.63 -13.63 -8.44
N PHE A 222 -2.61 -13.66 -7.60
CA PHE A 222 -2.37 -12.66 -6.56
C PHE A 222 -0.99 -12.03 -6.73
N LEU A 223 -0.95 -10.72 -6.98
CA LEU A 223 0.26 -9.93 -7.11
C LEU A 223 0.28 -8.84 -6.04
N ILE A 224 1.41 -8.73 -5.34
CA ILE A 224 1.74 -7.56 -4.51
C ILE A 224 3.11 -7.04 -4.93
N SER A 225 3.21 -5.73 -5.13
CA SER A 225 4.46 -5.06 -5.49
C SER A 225 4.83 -4.06 -4.42
N PHE A 226 6.06 -4.12 -3.95
CA PHE A 226 6.58 -3.18 -2.96
C PHE A 226 8.06 -2.88 -3.21
N GLY A 227 8.59 -1.81 -2.63
CA GLY A 227 10.01 -1.47 -2.75
C GLY A 227 10.27 -0.03 -2.33
N PRO A 228 11.54 0.42 -2.31
CA PRO A 228 11.90 1.79 -1.94
C PRO A 228 11.21 2.86 -2.79
N ALA A 229 10.94 2.58 -4.07
CA ALA A 229 10.18 3.49 -4.93
C ALA A 229 8.75 3.74 -4.43
N TRP A 230 8.10 2.76 -3.80
CA TRP A 230 6.74 2.88 -3.28
C TRP A 230 6.67 3.58 -1.92
N GLU A 231 7.73 3.50 -1.08
CA GLU A 231 7.70 4.01 0.30
C GLU A 231 7.30 5.49 0.37
N ASN A 232 7.93 6.35 -0.44
CA ASN A 232 7.66 7.79 -0.42
C ASN A 232 6.24 8.10 -0.92
N THR A 233 5.79 7.41 -1.97
CA THR A 233 4.44 7.59 -2.51
C THR A 233 3.40 7.16 -1.48
N ILE A 234 3.55 5.98 -0.85
CA ILE A 234 2.65 5.51 0.21
C ILE A 234 2.64 6.49 1.40
N ALA A 235 3.80 7.01 1.79
CA ALA A 235 3.89 7.99 2.87
C ALA A 235 3.13 9.27 2.56
N GLN A 236 3.28 9.82 1.35
CA GLN A 236 2.53 10.99 0.89
C GLN A 236 1.03 10.73 0.84
N VAL A 237 0.62 9.59 0.27
CA VAL A 237 -0.79 9.16 0.26
C VAL A 237 -1.35 9.11 1.67
N ASN A 238 -0.61 8.54 2.61
CA ASN A 238 -1.01 8.46 4.01
C ASN A 238 -1.15 9.86 4.64
N LEU A 239 -0.25 10.80 4.35
CA LEU A 239 -0.36 12.19 4.78
C LEU A 239 -1.63 12.87 4.23
N CYS A 240 -1.95 12.65 2.94
CA CYS A 240 -3.17 13.15 2.34
C CYS A 240 -4.43 12.53 2.97
N LEU A 241 -4.43 11.23 3.24
CA LEU A 241 -5.53 10.54 3.91
C LEU A 241 -5.74 11.07 5.33
N ASN A 242 -4.68 11.47 6.04
CA ASN A 242 -4.77 12.13 7.35
C ASN A 242 -5.47 13.50 7.32
N SER A 243 -5.60 14.15 6.16
CA SER A 243 -6.43 15.36 6.02
C SER A 243 -7.92 15.02 5.85
N ILE A 244 -8.25 13.81 5.40
CA ILE A 244 -9.64 13.34 5.24
C ILE A 244 -10.14 12.73 6.55
N THR A 245 -9.30 11.95 7.23
CA THR A 245 -9.63 11.35 8.53
C THR A 245 -9.25 12.29 9.66
N PRO A 246 -10.14 12.60 10.63
CA PRO A 246 -9.79 13.40 11.79
C PRO A 246 -8.57 12.83 12.52
N ARG A 247 -7.66 13.71 12.96
CA ARG A 247 -6.52 13.30 13.80
C ARG A 247 -7.01 12.58 15.05
N THR A 248 -6.21 11.62 15.52
CA THR A 248 -6.45 10.92 16.79
C THR A 248 -6.63 11.96 17.90
N VAL A 249 -7.77 11.89 18.60
CA VAL A 249 -8.15 12.85 19.66
C VAL A 249 -7.39 12.58 20.96
N ASP A 250 -6.95 11.33 21.11
CA ASP A 250 -6.08 10.90 22.18
C ASP A 250 -4.64 11.42 21.94
N PRO A 251 -3.99 12.03 22.94
CA PRO A 251 -2.68 12.67 22.80
C PRO A 251 -1.50 11.68 22.80
N SER A 252 -1.74 10.38 22.86
CA SER A 252 -0.69 9.36 22.88
C SER A 252 0.13 9.37 21.58
N PRO A 253 1.40 8.94 21.61
CA PRO A 253 2.18 8.77 20.40
C PRO A 253 1.48 7.80 19.43
N LEU A 254 1.64 8.02 18.13
CA LEU A 254 0.99 7.16 17.13
C LEU A 254 1.53 5.73 17.20
N LEU A 255 0.65 4.75 17.02
CA LEU A 255 1.05 3.37 16.81
C LEU A 255 1.70 3.19 15.43
N ALA A 256 2.69 2.30 15.35
CA ALA A 256 3.18 1.81 14.07
C ALA A 256 2.07 1.06 13.32
N TRP A 257 2.17 0.97 11.99
CA TRP A 257 1.09 0.41 11.18
C TRP A 257 0.79 -1.07 11.51
N TRP A 258 1.82 -1.85 11.86
CA TRP A 258 1.63 -3.26 12.28
C TRP A 258 0.87 -3.36 13.60
N ASP A 259 1.10 -2.46 14.55
CA ASP A 259 0.35 -2.41 15.81
C ASP A 259 -1.08 -1.94 15.61
N LYS A 260 -1.32 -1.04 14.65
CA LYS A 260 -2.68 -0.63 14.25
C LYS A 260 -3.45 -1.80 13.66
N ILE A 261 -2.87 -2.53 12.71
CA ILE A 261 -3.51 -3.72 12.12
C ILE A 261 -3.85 -4.72 13.21
N ARG A 262 -2.88 -5.05 14.08
CA ARG A 262 -3.09 -5.94 15.22
C ARG A 262 -4.16 -5.42 16.19
N LEU A 263 -4.33 -4.11 16.36
CA LEU A 263 -5.35 -3.54 17.25
C LEU A 263 -6.77 -3.66 16.68
N TYR A 264 -6.91 -3.42 15.37
CA TYR A 264 -8.22 -3.28 14.72
C TYR A 264 -8.72 -4.54 14.04
N LEU A 265 -7.83 -5.39 13.52
CA LEU A 265 -8.18 -6.56 12.73
C LEU A 265 -7.75 -7.83 13.45
N HIS A 266 -8.71 -8.73 13.64
CA HIS A 266 -8.52 -9.99 14.36
C HIS A 266 -9.10 -11.15 13.58
N GLY A 267 -8.38 -12.27 13.59
CA GLY A 267 -8.88 -13.54 13.08
C GLY A 267 -8.02 -14.14 11.99
N ARG A 268 -8.68 -14.77 11.01
CA ARG A 268 -8.07 -15.65 10.03
C ARG A 268 -8.54 -15.32 8.62
N TRP A 269 -7.59 -15.24 7.71
CA TRP A 269 -7.83 -15.23 6.28
C TRP A 269 -7.07 -16.38 5.63
N SER A 270 -7.81 -17.37 5.14
CA SER A 270 -7.28 -18.49 4.38
C SER A 270 -7.62 -18.33 2.90
N PHE A 271 -6.68 -18.58 2.00
CA PHE A 271 -6.99 -18.56 0.58
C PHE A 271 -6.17 -19.54 -0.23
N ALA A 272 -6.78 -20.06 -1.29
CA ALA A 272 -6.11 -20.84 -2.33
C ALA A 272 -5.85 -19.94 -3.54
N THR A 273 -4.65 -20.06 -4.11
CA THR A 273 -4.29 -19.34 -5.33
C THR A 273 -3.48 -20.17 -6.31
N LYS A 274 -3.78 -20.06 -7.61
CA LYS A 274 -3.01 -20.76 -8.65
C LYS A 274 -1.61 -20.17 -8.79
N LYS A 275 -1.48 -18.86 -8.61
CA LYS A 275 -0.19 -18.16 -8.65
C LYS A 275 -0.19 -16.97 -7.69
N MET A 276 0.82 -16.91 -6.83
CA MET A 276 1.08 -15.77 -5.96
C MET A 276 2.47 -15.20 -6.25
N SER A 277 2.55 -13.93 -6.61
CA SER A 277 3.79 -13.21 -6.88
C SER A 277 3.96 -12.07 -5.88
N TRP A 278 5.05 -12.08 -5.12
CA TRP A 278 5.49 -10.92 -4.33
C TRP A 278 6.70 -10.31 -5.01
N LEU A 279 6.53 -9.11 -5.54
CA LEU A 279 7.58 -8.40 -6.22
C LEU A 279 8.18 -7.33 -5.32
N TYR A 280 9.50 -7.38 -5.19
CA TYR A 280 10.31 -6.39 -4.52
C TYR A 280 11.16 -5.62 -5.53
N HIS A 281 10.79 -4.36 -5.77
CA HIS A 281 11.56 -3.42 -6.57
C HIS A 281 12.71 -2.87 -5.75
N VAL A 282 13.95 -2.93 -6.25
CA VAL A 282 15.12 -2.44 -5.49
C VAL A 282 15.48 -1.00 -5.85
N ALA A 283 15.07 -0.54 -7.02
CA ALA A 283 15.31 0.83 -7.44
C ALA A 283 14.45 1.81 -6.64
N SER A 284 15.01 2.98 -6.33
CA SER A 284 14.25 4.11 -5.78
C SER A 284 13.42 4.84 -6.86
N ASN A 285 13.76 4.62 -8.14
CA ASN A 285 13.05 5.20 -9.26
C ASN A 285 11.92 4.25 -9.71
N PRO A 286 10.63 4.66 -9.69
CA PRO A 286 9.50 3.83 -10.10
C PRO A 286 9.52 3.42 -11.58
N TYR A 287 10.29 4.12 -12.43
CA TYR A 287 10.42 3.82 -13.85
C TYR A 287 11.54 2.83 -14.17
N ASN A 288 12.35 2.43 -13.19
CA ASN A 288 13.45 1.51 -13.42
C ASN A 288 12.92 0.06 -13.40
N ASP A 289 13.12 -0.67 -14.50
CA ASP A 289 12.70 -2.06 -14.68
C ASP A 289 13.87 -3.05 -14.69
N THR A 290 15.06 -2.60 -14.30
CA THR A 290 16.30 -3.39 -14.46
C THR A 290 16.69 -4.19 -13.21
N GLU A 291 16.15 -3.86 -12.03
CA GLU A 291 16.53 -4.45 -10.75
C GLU A 291 15.31 -4.81 -9.89
N GLU A 292 14.87 -6.06 -10.01
CA GLU A 292 13.66 -6.57 -9.35
C GLU A 292 13.92 -7.95 -8.74
N MET A 293 13.30 -8.24 -7.59
CA MET A 293 13.27 -9.56 -6.97
C MET A 293 11.83 -10.05 -6.87
N GLU A 294 11.51 -11.15 -7.53
CA GLU A 294 10.17 -11.74 -7.51
C GLU A 294 10.18 -13.05 -6.74
N TRP A 295 9.28 -13.19 -5.77
CA TRP A 295 8.96 -14.45 -5.12
C TRP A 295 7.68 -14.99 -5.73
N VAL A 296 7.74 -16.18 -6.32
CA VAL A 296 6.61 -16.80 -7.02
C VAL A 296 6.27 -18.11 -6.35
N TRP A 297 5.07 -18.22 -5.81
CA TRP A 297 4.49 -19.48 -5.36
C TRP A 297 3.46 -19.97 -6.37
N ASP A 298 3.56 -21.24 -6.75
CA ASP A 298 2.57 -21.90 -7.61
C ASP A 298 1.65 -22.80 -6.77
N GLN A 299 0.36 -22.80 -7.10
CA GLN A 299 -0.70 -23.55 -6.41
C GLN A 299 -0.58 -23.44 -4.89
N ALA A 300 -0.61 -22.20 -4.39
CA ALA A 300 -0.39 -21.88 -3.00
C ALA A 300 -1.69 -21.91 -2.21
N TYR A 301 -1.66 -22.53 -1.05
CA TYR A 301 -2.64 -22.34 0.01
C TYR A 301 -1.99 -21.50 1.11
N VAL A 302 -2.58 -20.35 1.41
CA VAL A 302 -2.11 -19.41 2.41
C VAL A 302 -3.09 -19.42 3.57
N ASP A 303 -2.55 -19.52 4.78
CA ASP A 303 -3.27 -19.35 6.02
C ASP A 303 -2.64 -18.21 6.81
N TRP A 304 -3.37 -17.10 6.90
CA TRP A 304 -2.92 -15.90 7.59
C TRP A 304 -3.76 -15.68 8.86
N THR A 305 -3.10 -15.72 10.01
CA THR A 305 -3.64 -15.24 11.30
C THR A 305 -2.83 -14.04 11.80
N ASN A 306 -3.33 -13.34 12.82
CA ASN A 306 -2.72 -12.10 13.35
C ASN A 306 -1.18 -12.10 13.41
N GLY A 307 -0.54 -13.21 13.83
CA GLY A 307 0.92 -13.33 13.96
C GLY A 307 1.63 -14.35 13.09
N LYS A 308 0.92 -15.06 12.21
CA LYS A 308 1.51 -16.19 11.47
C LYS A 308 0.99 -16.25 10.05
N PHE A 309 1.91 -16.47 9.12
CA PHE A 309 1.62 -16.80 7.73
C PHE A 309 2.14 -18.19 7.46
N ILE A 310 1.26 -19.10 7.05
CA ILE A 310 1.63 -20.45 6.63
C ILE A 310 1.26 -20.56 5.15
N ILE A 311 2.25 -20.74 4.29
CA ILE A 311 2.09 -20.85 2.84
C ILE A 311 2.55 -22.23 2.43
N LYS A 312 1.62 -23.05 1.95
CA LYS A 312 1.90 -24.38 1.37
C LYS A 312 1.77 -24.27 -0.14
N ALA A 313 2.84 -24.55 -0.88
CA ALA A 313 2.85 -24.41 -2.33
C ALA A 313 3.51 -25.60 -3.01
N THR A 314 3.16 -25.86 -4.28
CA THR A 314 3.82 -26.90 -5.08
C THR A 314 5.25 -26.50 -5.44
N SER A 315 5.50 -25.20 -5.57
CA SER A 315 6.83 -24.63 -5.80
C SER A 315 6.91 -23.21 -5.27
N LEU A 316 8.10 -22.83 -4.82
CA LEU A 316 8.53 -21.45 -4.61
C LEU A 316 9.76 -21.18 -5.47
N SER A 317 9.69 -20.14 -6.29
CA SER A 317 10.83 -19.64 -7.06
C SER A 317 11.12 -18.19 -6.69
N ILE A 318 12.35 -17.91 -6.26
CA ILE A 318 12.86 -16.55 -6.08
C ILE A 318 13.69 -16.21 -7.30
N LYS A 319 13.21 -15.24 -8.08
CA LYS A 319 13.85 -14.76 -9.31
C LYS A 319 14.44 -13.38 -9.08
N LEU A 320 15.59 -13.15 -9.68
CA LEU A 320 16.29 -11.88 -9.66
C LEU A 320 16.49 -11.38 -11.08
N ARG A 321 15.99 -10.19 -11.32
CA ARG A 321 16.24 -9.42 -12.53
C ARG A 321 17.35 -8.42 -12.24
N THR A 322 18.37 -8.39 -13.10
CA THR A 322 19.53 -7.50 -12.91
C THR A 322 19.87 -6.81 -14.23
N SER A 323 20.46 -5.63 -14.17
CA SER A 323 20.95 -4.86 -15.33
C SER A 323 22.10 -5.54 -16.12
N SER A 324 22.48 -6.76 -15.77
CA SER A 324 23.58 -7.50 -16.40
C SER A 324 23.12 -8.37 -17.57
N LYS A 325 24.05 -8.79 -18.42
CA LYS A 325 23.79 -9.68 -19.59
C LYS A 325 23.18 -11.05 -19.21
N TYR A 326 23.22 -11.43 -17.94
CA TYR A 326 22.51 -12.58 -17.39
C TYR A 326 21.25 -12.08 -16.68
N ASP A 327 20.24 -11.78 -17.50
CA ASP A 327 18.93 -11.36 -17.04
C ASP A 327 18.14 -12.60 -16.53
N ASP A 328 17.30 -12.43 -15.52
CA ASP A 328 16.43 -13.47 -14.93
C ASP A 328 17.11 -14.72 -14.34
N CYS A 329 17.94 -14.54 -13.32
CA CYS A 329 18.47 -15.66 -12.54
C CYS A 329 17.42 -16.17 -11.52
N CYS A 330 17.09 -17.46 -11.55
CA CYS A 330 16.42 -18.11 -10.43
C CYS A 330 17.44 -18.33 -9.29
N LEU A 331 17.39 -17.48 -8.26
CA LEU A 331 18.26 -17.58 -7.09
C LEU A 331 17.94 -18.85 -6.29
N LEU A 332 16.66 -19.11 -6.04
CA LEU A 332 16.22 -20.22 -5.22
C LEU A 332 14.98 -20.86 -5.84
N SER A 333 14.99 -22.17 -5.99
CA SER A 333 13.82 -22.96 -6.36
C SER A 333 13.60 -24.06 -5.34
N LEU A 334 12.44 -24.04 -4.68
CA LEU A 334 12.05 -24.99 -3.65
C LEU A 334 10.77 -25.72 -4.08
N PRO A 335 10.81 -27.04 -4.34
CA PRO A 335 9.63 -27.84 -4.62
C PRO A 335 8.88 -28.18 -3.31
N ASN A 336 7.55 -28.33 -3.40
CA ASN A 336 6.67 -28.79 -2.32
C ASN A 336 6.98 -28.15 -0.95
N VAL A 337 6.99 -26.82 -0.92
CA VAL A 337 7.48 -26.04 0.21
C VAL A 337 6.35 -25.67 1.17
N ASP A 338 6.61 -25.80 2.46
CA ASP A 338 5.87 -25.17 3.55
C ASP A 338 6.70 -23.98 4.06
N THR A 339 6.23 -22.77 3.78
CA THR A 339 6.83 -21.52 4.22
C THR A 339 6.05 -21.01 5.43
N ARG A 340 6.73 -20.82 6.56
CA ARG A 340 6.14 -20.28 7.79
C ARG A 340 6.82 -18.98 8.16
N ILE A 341 6.07 -17.88 8.15
CA ILE A 341 6.53 -16.57 8.62
C ILE A 341 5.81 -16.30 9.95
N SER A 342 6.57 -16.18 11.03
CA SER A 342 6.04 -15.87 12.37
C SER A 342 6.47 -14.48 12.79
N LEU A 343 5.50 -13.70 13.27
CA LEU A 343 5.67 -12.37 13.81
C LEU A 343 5.50 -12.41 15.33
N ASN A 344 6.46 -11.85 16.05
CA ASN A 344 6.44 -11.78 17.51
C ASN A 344 6.65 -10.33 17.96
N TRP A 345 5.59 -9.73 18.50
CA TRP A 345 5.59 -8.36 19.02
C TRP A 345 6.16 -8.35 20.43
N LEU A 346 7.22 -7.56 20.63
CA LEU A 346 7.80 -7.33 21.94
C LEU A 346 7.16 -6.10 22.57
N CYS A 347 6.19 -6.35 23.45
CA CYS A 347 5.40 -5.37 24.19
C CYS A 347 5.71 -5.43 25.69
N VAL A 348 5.38 -4.39 26.45
CA VAL A 348 5.47 -4.41 27.92
C VAL A 348 4.40 -5.34 28.51
N GLY A 349 3.19 -5.27 27.98
CA GLY A 349 2.06 -6.13 28.32
C GLY A 349 1.89 -7.31 27.36
N ASN A 350 0.72 -7.95 27.43
CA ASN A 350 0.38 -9.06 26.54
C ASN A 350 0.17 -8.53 25.10
N PRO A 351 0.91 -9.03 24.10
CA PRO A 351 0.78 -8.59 22.72
C PRO A 351 -0.59 -8.89 22.09
N ASN A 352 -1.34 -9.85 22.61
CA ASN A 352 -2.69 -10.17 22.14
C ASN A 352 -3.77 -9.49 22.99
N ASP A 353 -3.42 -8.75 24.05
CA ASP A 353 -4.43 -8.04 24.86
C ASP A 353 -4.75 -6.67 24.25
N HIS A 354 -5.41 -6.71 23.10
CA HIS A 354 -5.92 -5.52 22.43
C HIS A 354 -7.12 -4.90 23.18
N HIS A 355 -7.74 -5.62 24.11
CA HIS A 355 -8.86 -5.15 24.94
C HIS A 355 -8.43 -4.20 26.06
N ALA A 356 -7.18 -4.29 26.51
CA ALA A 356 -6.61 -3.37 27.49
C ALA A 356 -6.44 -1.91 26.97
N VAL A 357 -6.45 -1.70 25.65
CA VAL A 357 -6.27 -0.36 25.07
C VAL A 357 -7.50 0.51 25.29
N ARG A 358 -7.32 1.62 26.03
CA ARG A 358 -8.36 2.60 26.35
C ARG A 358 -7.92 3.99 25.93
N LEU A 359 -8.73 4.64 25.09
CA LEU A 359 -8.43 5.99 24.58
C LEU A 359 -9.15 7.05 25.41
N TYR A 360 -8.50 8.20 25.56
CA TYR A 360 -8.99 9.30 26.38
C TYR A 360 -9.00 10.62 25.59
N THR A 361 -9.89 11.52 25.98
CA THR A 361 -9.94 12.86 25.40
C THR A 361 -8.71 13.66 25.83
N SER A 362 -8.26 14.55 24.94
CA SER A 362 -7.16 15.47 25.26
C SER A 362 -7.43 16.31 26.52
N ASP A 363 -8.70 16.67 26.79
CA ASP A 363 -9.06 17.48 27.96
C ASP A 363 -9.00 16.67 29.27
N ALA A 364 -9.45 15.41 29.25
CA ALA A 364 -9.29 14.51 30.39
C ALA A 364 -7.82 14.29 30.73
N VAL A 365 -6.99 14.00 29.71
CA VAL A 365 -5.54 13.80 29.91
C VAL A 365 -4.88 15.04 30.51
N LYS A 366 -5.21 16.25 30.01
CA LYS A 366 -4.70 17.51 30.58
C LYS A 366 -5.12 17.71 32.03
N SER A 367 -6.31 17.26 32.42
CA SER A 367 -6.80 17.37 33.79
C SER A 367 -6.01 16.50 34.78
N TRP A 368 -5.48 15.36 34.32
CA TRP A 368 -4.71 14.43 35.13
C TRP A 368 -3.22 14.74 35.20
N GLN A 369 -2.65 15.36 34.16
CA GLN A 369 -1.20 15.46 34.00
C GLN A 369 -0.62 16.80 34.46
N LYS A 370 0.21 16.75 35.51
CA LYS A 370 1.17 17.82 35.85
C LYS A 370 2.65 17.42 35.65
N GLN A 371 3.00 16.13 35.47
CA GLN A 371 4.41 15.68 35.47
C GLN A 371 4.82 14.52 34.52
N GLN A 372 3.92 13.73 33.91
CA GLN A 372 4.31 12.60 33.04
C GLN A 372 3.54 12.63 31.71
N SER A 373 4.13 12.09 30.64
CA SER A 373 3.51 11.97 29.31
C SER A 373 2.50 10.82 29.25
N HIS A 374 1.33 11.06 28.67
CA HIS A 374 0.26 10.07 28.49
C HIS A 374 0.55 9.13 27.32
N ASP A 375 0.37 7.83 27.52
CA ASP A 375 0.33 6.85 26.42
C ASP A 375 -0.68 5.73 26.72
N SER A 376 -1.87 5.88 26.14
CA SER A 376 -2.97 4.90 26.12
C SER A 376 -2.56 3.54 25.56
N TYR A 377 -1.49 3.49 24.77
CA TYR A 377 -0.97 2.28 24.17
C TYR A 377 0.25 1.71 24.90
N ALA A 378 0.71 2.29 26.01
CA ALA A 378 2.01 1.95 26.60
C ALA A 378 2.25 0.45 26.81
N GLN A 379 1.23 -0.29 27.28
CA GLN A 379 1.31 -1.74 27.50
C GLN A 379 1.22 -2.55 26.21
N TYR A 380 0.50 -2.04 25.21
CA TYR A 380 0.21 -2.74 23.96
C TYR A 380 1.22 -2.44 22.85
N ARG A 381 1.82 -1.24 22.86
CA ARG A 381 2.78 -0.76 21.87
C ARG A 381 3.98 -1.72 21.79
N SER A 382 4.32 -2.12 20.58
CA SER A 382 5.53 -2.89 20.37
C SER A 382 6.75 -1.97 20.36
N HIS A 383 7.80 -2.37 21.07
CA HIS A 383 9.12 -1.74 20.95
C HIS A 383 9.89 -2.33 19.77
N HIS A 384 9.70 -3.62 19.52
CA HIS A 384 10.33 -4.37 18.45
C HIS A 384 9.38 -5.43 17.89
N LEU A 385 9.57 -5.77 16.62
CA LEU A 385 8.87 -6.86 15.95
C LEU A 385 9.92 -7.87 15.46
N ASN A 386 9.91 -9.06 16.05
CA ASN A 386 10.75 -10.15 15.59
C ASN A 386 10.01 -10.93 14.49
N ALA A 387 10.62 -11.03 13.32
CA ALA A 387 10.10 -11.84 12.21
C ALA A 387 11.03 -13.04 11.97
N ALA A 388 10.47 -14.23 11.88
CA ALA A 388 11.19 -15.45 11.56
C ALA A 388 10.53 -16.15 10.37
N ALA A 389 11.30 -16.48 9.34
CA ALA A 389 10.85 -17.25 8.19
C ALA A 389 11.51 -18.63 8.19
N LYS A 390 10.71 -19.69 8.12
CA LYS A 390 11.15 -21.07 8.00
C LYS A 390 10.63 -21.65 6.69
N PHE A 391 11.50 -22.32 5.94
CA PHE A 391 11.16 -23.04 4.71
C PHE A 391 11.42 -24.52 4.93
N GLU A 392 10.41 -25.34 4.67
CA GLU A 392 10.48 -26.80 4.84
C GLU A 392 10.04 -27.46 3.54
N CYS A 393 10.97 -28.10 2.83
CA CYS A 393 10.67 -28.84 1.60
C CYS A 393 10.31 -30.28 1.96
N LYS A 394 9.17 -30.76 1.45
CA LYS A 394 8.81 -32.18 1.57
C LYS A 394 9.62 -33.03 0.59
N GLU A 395 9.69 -34.33 0.84
CA GLU A 395 10.38 -35.28 -0.05
C GLU A 395 9.88 -35.14 -1.48
N VAL A 396 10.83 -35.01 -2.40
CA VAL A 396 10.55 -34.90 -3.82
C VAL A 396 10.39 -36.31 -4.38
N PRO A 397 9.32 -36.61 -5.16
CA PRO A 397 9.17 -37.91 -5.81
C PRO A 397 10.37 -38.25 -6.70
N ILE A 398 10.62 -39.54 -6.93
CA ILE A 398 11.71 -40.01 -7.82
C ILE A 398 11.53 -39.35 -9.20
N GLY A 399 12.51 -38.54 -9.62
CA GLY A 399 12.50 -37.80 -10.88
C GLY A 399 12.03 -36.34 -10.79
N GLY A 400 11.64 -35.85 -9.62
CA GLY A 400 11.35 -34.43 -9.42
C GLY A 400 12.62 -33.58 -9.29
N ILE A 401 12.47 -32.27 -9.52
CA ILE A 401 13.57 -31.30 -9.44
C ILE A 401 13.91 -31.09 -7.95
N PRO A 402 15.17 -31.32 -7.51
CA PRO A 402 15.56 -31.07 -6.13
C PRO A 402 15.54 -29.56 -5.80
N PRO A 403 15.55 -29.16 -4.52
CA PRO A 403 15.74 -27.76 -4.17
C PRO A 403 17.09 -27.27 -4.72
N THR A 404 17.07 -26.20 -5.51
CA THR A 404 18.26 -25.61 -6.15
C THR A 404 18.49 -24.19 -5.68
N CYS A 405 19.74 -23.83 -5.42
CA CYS A 405 20.16 -22.46 -5.15
C CYS A 405 21.30 -22.10 -6.12
N THR A 406 21.09 -21.06 -6.92
CA THR A 406 22.03 -20.62 -7.96
C THR A 406 22.53 -19.22 -7.61
N ILE A 407 23.81 -19.11 -7.24
CA ILE A 407 24.42 -17.87 -6.79
C ILE A 407 25.45 -17.43 -7.83
N TYR A 408 25.19 -16.30 -8.48
CA TYR A 408 26.15 -15.66 -9.37
C TYR A 408 26.75 -14.41 -8.70
N ALA A 409 27.88 -13.94 -9.22
CA ALA A 409 28.48 -12.70 -8.75
C ALA A 409 27.54 -11.49 -8.88
N SER A 410 26.69 -11.46 -9.93
CA SER A 410 25.64 -10.45 -10.10
C SER A 410 24.58 -10.52 -9.00
N THR A 411 24.15 -11.73 -8.63
CA THR A 411 23.22 -11.99 -7.52
C THR A 411 23.76 -11.48 -6.18
N LEU A 412 25.04 -11.73 -5.88
CA LEU A 412 25.67 -11.23 -4.66
C LEU A 412 25.74 -9.71 -4.62
N ARG A 413 26.14 -9.07 -5.74
CA ARG A 413 26.16 -7.61 -5.85
C ARG A 413 24.77 -6.99 -5.69
N PHE A 414 23.74 -7.64 -6.23
CA PHE A 414 22.35 -7.21 -6.04
C PHE A 414 21.99 -7.21 -4.54
N CYS A 415 22.26 -8.31 -3.83
CA CYS A 415 22.00 -8.41 -2.40
C CYS A 415 22.81 -7.40 -1.56
N GLU A 416 24.06 -7.13 -1.93
CA GLU A 416 24.87 -6.07 -1.31
C GLU A 416 24.30 -4.68 -1.58
N GLY A 417 23.84 -4.42 -2.81
CA GLY A 417 23.17 -3.19 -3.21
C GLY A 417 21.91 -2.92 -2.39
N VAL A 418 21.08 -3.94 -2.15
CA VAL A 418 19.92 -3.84 -1.26
C VAL A 418 20.35 -3.39 0.15
N LYS A 419 21.39 -4.01 0.73
CA LYS A 419 21.90 -3.67 2.07
C LYS A 419 22.43 -2.24 2.16
N VAL A 420 23.19 -1.79 1.17
CA VAL A 420 23.77 -0.43 1.15
C VAL A 420 22.66 0.61 1.03
N ARG A 421 21.71 0.42 0.11
CA ARG A 421 20.57 1.34 -0.07
C ARG A 421 19.67 1.39 1.17
N GLN A 422 19.48 0.27 1.87
CA GLN A 422 18.78 0.28 3.16
C GLN A 422 19.50 1.15 4.20
N LYS A 423 20.82 1.00 4.34
CA LYS A 423 21.61 1.86 5.25
C LYS A 423 21.55 3.33 4.89
N GLU A 424 21.58 3.68 3.60
CA GLU A 424 21.45 5.07 3.14
C GLU A 424 20.07 5.65 3.46
N ASN A 425 19.00 4.85 3.29
CA ASN A 425 17.65 5.26 3.65
C ASN A 425 17.50 5.45 5.17
N ASP A 426 18.12 4.59 5.98
CA ASP A 426 18.11 4.71 7.45
C ASP A 426 18.86 5.98 7.91
N LEU A 427 19.98 6.29 7.27
CA LEU A 427 20.73 7.53 7.54
C LEU A 427 19.92 8.79 7.18
N LYS A 428 19.19 8.76 6.06
CA LYS A 428 18.31 9.87 5.66
C LYS A 428 17.14 10.04 6.62
N LYS A 429 16.52 8.94 7.07
CA LYS A 429 15.43 8.96 8.06
C LYS A 429 15.87 9.49 9.43
N ASN A 430 17.13 9.31 9.80
CA ASN A 430 17.68 9.85 11.06
C ASN A 430 18.15 11.32 10.95
N ALA A 431 18.28 11.85 9.74
CA ALA A 431 18.70 13.24 9.48
C ALA A 431 17.52 14.20 9.26
N SER A 432 16.33 13.66 8.98
CA SER A 432 15.03 14.36 8.91
C SER A 432 14.28 14.25 10.23
#